data_AF-A0A8D9HEK9-F1
#
_entry.id   AF-A0A8D9HEK9-F1
#
_cell.length_a   1.000
_cell.length_b   1.000
_cell.length_c   1.000
_cell.angle_alpha   90.00
_cell.angle_beta   90.00
_cell.angle_gamma   90.00
#
_symmetry.space_group_name_H-M   'P 1'
#
loop_
_entity.id
_entity.type
_entity.pdbx_description
1 polymer ?
#
loop_
_entity_poly.entity_id
_entity_poly.type
_entity_poly.pdbx_seq_one_letter_code
_entity_poly.pdbx_strand_id
1 'polypeptide(L)' 'MAEALAIRLAVMTASFSNIKTLAIMSDSLTLINMLKQKESRPALYGILFDIYHFSSYFDVISFHF' A
#
# COMPACT_ATOMS: atom_id res chain seq x y z
N MET A 1 7.12 -0.33 -10.66
CA MET A 1 6.81 1.11 -10.49
C MET A 1 5.33 1.39 -10.74
N ALA A 2 4.76 0.93 -11.87
CA ALA A 2 3.31 1.03 -12.13
C ALA A 2 2.43 0.38 -11.04
N GLU A 3 2.77 -0.84 -10.60
CA GLU A 3 2.05 -1.54 -9.52
C GLU A 3 2.05 -0.75 -8.20
N ALA A 4 3.19 -0.17 -7.82
CA ALA A 4 3.30 0.64 -6.61
C ALA A 4 2.42 1.90 -6.69
N LEU A 5 2.32 2.51 -7.87
CA LEU A 5 1.40 3.63 -8.10
C LEU A 5 -0.06 3.18 -8.04
N ALA A 6 -0.39 2.00 -8.56
CA ALA A 6 -1.73 1.43 -8.50
C ALA A 6 -2.14 1.14 -7.04
N ILE A 7 -1.26 0.52 -6.25
CA ILE A 7 -1.49 0.29 -4.82
C ILE A 7 -1.66 1.63 -4.09
N ARG A 8 -0.79 2.62 -4.34
CA ARG A 8 -0.93 3.95 -3.73
C ARG A 8 -2.29 4.56 -4.03
N LEU A 9 -2.72 4.53 -5.29
CA LEU A 9 -4.03 5.07 -5.70
C LEU A 9 -5.17 4.32 -5.00
N ALA A 10 -5.09 2.99 -4.91
CA ALA A 10 -6.10 2.17 -4.24
C ALA A 10 -6.19 2.46 -2.73
N VAL A 11 -5.05 2.55 -2.03
CA VAL A 11 -5.02 2.88 -0.59
C VAL A 11 -5.55 4.29 -0.36
N MET A 12 -5.09 5.26 -1.15
CA MET A 12 -5.51 6.65 -1.04
C MET A 12 -7.02 6.79 -1.28
N THR A 13 -7.54 6.24 -2.37
CA THR A 13 -8.98 6.30 -2.68
C THR A 13 -9.84 5.61 -1.62
N ALA A 14 -9.41 4.44 -1.14
CA ALA A 14 -10.08 3.75 -0.05
C ALA A 14 -10.03 4.54 1.26
N SER A 15 -8.97 5.30 1.53
CA SER A 15 -8.86 6.09 2.76
C SER A 15 -9.80 7.30 2.80
N PHE A 16 -10.18 7.82 1.63
CA PHE A 16 -11.22 8.86 1.51
C PHE A 16 -12.64 8.28 1.48
N SER A 17 -12.75 6.95 1.50
CA SER A 17 -14.02 6.26 1.69
C SER A 17 -14.18 5.84 3.14
N ASN A 18 -15.42 5.62 3.60
CA ASN A 18 -15.69 5.22 4.99
C ASN A 18 -15.38 3.72 5.25
N ILE A 19 -14.33 3.19 4.61
CA ILE A 19 -13.88 1.80 4.73
C ILE A 19 -12.90 1.69 5.90
N LYS A 20 -13.16 0.74 6.81
CA LYS A 20 -12.30 0.50 7.98
C LYS A 20 -11.28 -0.61 7.79
N THR A 21 -11.53 -1.52 6.86
CA THR A 21 -10.70 -2.71 6.63
C THR A 21 -10.37 -2.84 5.15
N LEU A 22 -9.09 -2.95 4.81
CA LEU A 22 -8.64 -3.03 3.42
C LEU A 22 -7.75 -4.25 3.19
N ALA A 23 -8.02 -4.99 2.11
CA ALA A 23 -7.15 -6.05 1.62
C ALA A 23 -6.66 -5.69 0.23
N ILE A 24 -5.34 -5.66 0.05
CA ILE A 24 -4.68 -5.32 -1.21
C ILE A 24 -4.10 -6.59 -1.81
N MET A 25 -4.43 -6.83 -3.08
CA MET A 25 -3.96 -7.97 -3.84
C MET A 25 -3.08 -7.46 -4.97
N SER A 26 -1.88 -8.02 -5.11
CA SER A 26 -0.96 -7.67 -6.19
C SER A 26 -0.13 -8.88 -6.58
N ASP A 27 -0.07 -9.14 -7.89
CA ASP A 27 0.78 -10.15 -8.53
C ASP A 27 2.29 -9.83 -8.48
N SER A 28 2.70 -8.83 -7.69
CA SER A 28 4.08 -8.42 -7.49
C SER A 28 4.59 -8.87 -6.14
N LEU A 29 5.18 -10.07 -6.11
CA LEU A 29 5.72 -10.66 -4.87
C LEU A 29 6.74 -9.75 -4.21
N THR A 30 7.59 -9.09 -5.01
CA THR A 30 8.62 -8.18 -4.51
C THR A 30 8.02 -6.96 -3.80
N LEU A 31 6.95 -6.39 -4.34
CA LEU A 31 6.29 -5.22 -3.76
C LEU A 31 5.51 -5.60 -2.51
N ILE A 32 4.79 -6.72 -2.53
CA ILE A 32 4.05 -7.22 -1.36
C ILE A 32 5.00 -7.52 -0.20
N ASN A 33 6.13 -8.19 -0.46
CA ASN A 33 7.11 -8.46 0.59
C ASN A 33 7.71 -7.16 1.17
N MET A 34 8.00 -6.17 0.31
CA MET A 34 8.50 -4.86 0.74
C MET A 34 7.50 -4.13 1.63
N LEU A 35 6.21 -4.14 1.26
CA LEU A 35 5.14 -3.53 2.05
C LEU A 35 4.94 -4.23 3.40
N LYS A 36 5.00 -5.58 3.42
CA LYS A 36 4.92 -6.37 4.66
C LYS A 36 6.08 -6.10 5.61
N GLN A 37 7.30 -5.98 5.07
CA GLN A 37 8.52 -5.75 5.85
C GLN A 37 8.73 -4.28 6.20
N LYS A 38 7.86 -3.38 5.71
CA LYS A 38 8.01 -1.91 5.79
C LYS A 38 9.38 -1.44 5.29
N GLU A 39 9.90 -2.13 4.28
CA GLU A 39 11.16 -1.77 3.66
C GLU A 39 11.03 -0.43 2.92
N SER A 40 12.16 0.24 2.78
CA SER A 40 12.30 1.48 2.03
C SER A 40 13.22 1.24 0.84
N ARG A 41 12.78 1.65 -0.35
CA ARG A 41 13.64 1.75 -1.54
C ARG A 41 13.71 3.20 -1.99
N PRO A 42 14.92 3.76 -2.21
CA PRO A 42 15.06 5.15 -2.65
C PRO A 42 14.22 5.49 -3.90
N ALA A 43 14.17 4.58 -4.88
CA ALA A 43 13.40 4.75 -6.11
C ALA A 43 11.88 4.79 -5.92
N LEU A 44 11.37 4.29 -4.78
CA LEU A 44 9.93 4.20 -4.47
C LEU A 44 9.56 4.96 -3.19
N TYR A 45 10.50 5.70 -2.60
CA TYR A 45 10.37 6.24 -1.24
C TYR A 45 9.07 7.04 -1.05
N GLY A 46 8.78 8.00 -1.95
CA GLY A 46 7.56 8.80 -1.87
C GLY A 46 6.28 7.95 -1.99
N ILE A 47 6.28 6.94 -2.87
CA ILE A 47 5.12 6.08 -3.09
C ILE A 47 4.85 5.20 -1.87
N LEU A 48 5.91 4.60 -1.32
CA LEU A 48 5.80 3.76 -0.12
C LEU A 48 5.40 4.59 1.10
N PHE A 49 5.96 5.80 1.23
CA PHE A 49 5.58 6.74 2.27
C PHE A 49 4.09 7.06 2.22
N ASP A 50 3.57 7.41 1.04
CA ASP A 50 2.13 7.66 0.85
C ASP A 50 1.29 6.44 1.25
N ILE A 51 1.68 5.24 0.77
CA ILE A 51 0.97 3.99 1.12
C ILE A 51 0.94 3.81 2.63
N TYR A 52 2.06 3.93 3.33
CA TYR A 52 2.11 3.75 4.78
C TYR A 52 1.33 4.83 5.53
N HIS A 53 1.36 6.07 5.05
CA HIS A 53 0.61 7.18 5.61
C HIS A 53 -0.90 6.91 5.55
N PHE A 54 -1.44 6.64 4.36
CA PHE A 54 -2.87 6.35 4.20
C PHE A 54 -3.28 5.02 4.83
N SER A 55 -2.36 4.05 4.93
CA SER A 55 -2.60 2.79 5.64
C SER A 55 -2.95 2.98 7.11
N SER A 56 -2.49 4.08 7.73
CA SER A 56 -2.79 4.38 9.14
C SER A 56 -4.24 4.76 9.41
N TYR A 57 -5.03 5.04 8.37
CA TYR A 57 -6.45 5.38 8.48
C TYR A 57 -7.38 4.17 8.55
N PHE A 58 -6.85 2.96 8.31
CA PHE A 58 -7.62 1.72 8.40
C PHE A 58 -7.37 1.05 9.76
N ASP A 59 -8.42 0.47 10.34
CA ASP A 59 -8.31 -0.36 11.54
C ASP A 59 -7.52 -1.63 11.23
N VAL A 60 -7.71 -2.18 10.02
CA VAL A 60 -6.99 -3.36 9.54
C VAL A 60 -6.63 -3.19 8.07
N ILE A 61 -5.35 -3.36 7.75
CA ILE A 61 -4.89 -3.46 6.36
C ILE A 61 -4.01 -4.69 6.17
N SER A 62 -4.20 -5.38 5.05
CA SER A 62 -3.42 -6.56 4.69
C SER A 62 -2.99 -6.53 3.23
N PHE A 63 -1.80 -7.06 2.96
CA PHE A 63 -1.19 -7.12 1.64
C PHE A 63 -0.99 -8.58 1.23
N HIS A 64 -1.51 -8.96 0.08
CA HIS A 64 -1.51 -10.35 -0.43
C HIS A 64 -0.96 -10.38 -1.84
N PHE A 65 -0.23 -11.47 -2.12
CA PHE A 65 0.22 -11.80 -3.46
C PHE A 65 -0.90 -12.54 -4.19
#